data_AF-M7TF68-F1
#
_entry.id   AF-M7TF68-F1
#
_cell.length_a   1.000
_cell.length_b   1.000
_cell.length_c   1.000
_cell.angle_alpha   90.00
_cell.angle_beta   90.00
_cell.angle_gamma   90.00
#
_symmetry.space_group_name_H-M   'P 1'
#
loop_
_entity.id
_entity.type
_entity.pdbx_description
1 polymer ?
#
loop_
_entity_poly.entity_id
_entity_poly.type
_entity_poly.pdbx_seq_one_letter_code
_entity_poly.pdbx_strand_id
1 'polypeptide(L)'
;MISSSQLFSYMGCLSYLASPILGLALQADRSSLDYRQAPYETRILETGTTFGEENNGVWQLIDATGDGVPDLAYIKTRSTGTNSVEVHIASSSSNFATRIFEAGTTFGLENDGTWLLVPSKSSALPDLAFIKTSNTPSGKVEVHIASGASRYQTRTQEVVTVFSNENNGIWKLYDYNGDGILDLVYIKTRNTGTNTVEVHVASGAGASPYNQLLLQTGTTFGLENSGFWSLAPYSSPTAADLVYIKDANTGTGTVEVHVASASSGYQTRIFEGGSTFGEEANGVWSMINYNRDAVLDLAYIKVQSTGTGTVEVHVAAG
;
A
#
# COMPACT_ATOMS: atom_id res chain seq x y z
N MET A 1 34.55 -60.41 -12.73
CA MET A 1 35.09 -61.10 -11.54
C MET A 1 36.23 -60.23 -11.02
N ILE A 2 36.05 -59.61 -9.84
CA ILE A 2 37.05 -59.11 -8.88
C ILE A 2 38.01 -58.01 -9.42
N SER A 3 37.83 -56.74 -9.03
CA SER A 3 38.52 -56.03 -7.91
C SER A 3 40.02 -55.78 -8.19
N SER A 4 40.71 -54.72 -7.78
CA SER A 4 40.48 -53.62 -6.84
C SER A 4 41.70 -52.68 -6.88
N SER A 5 41.47 -51.41 -6.50
CA SER A 5 42.30 -50.51 -5.66
C SER A 5 43.76 -50.15 -6.06
N GLN A 6 44.05 -48.86 -6.34
CA GLN A 6 44.64 -47.84 -5.42
C GLN A 6 46.19 -47.79 -5.50
N LEU A 7 46.98 -46.73 -5.29
CA LEU A 7 46.85 -45.30 -4.96
C LEU A 7 48.25 -44.63 -5.26
N PHE A 8 48.24 -43.35 -5.68
CA PHE A 8 49.20 -42.22 -5.46
C PHE A 8 50.74 -42.34 -5.55
N SER A 9 51.35 -41.34 -6.24
CA SER A 9 52.26 -40.37 -5.60
C SER A 9 52.53 -39.11 -6.44
N TYR A 10 52.79 -38.02 -5.71
CA TYR A 10 52.94 -36.60 -6.03
C TYR A 10 54.19 -36.19 -6.83
N MET A 11 54.10 -35.10 -7.62
CA MET A 11 54.86 -33.82 -7.48
C MET A 11 54.92 -33.04 -8.80
N GLY A 12 54.60 -31.73 -8.75
CA GLY A 12 54.88 -30.79 -9.85
C GLY A 12 54.15 -29.46 -9.67
N CYS A 13 54.76 -28.52 -8.95
CA CYS A 13 54.30 -27.13 -8.80
C CYS A 13 54.11 -26.42 -10.14
N LEU A 14 53.07 -25.58 -10.23
CA LEU A 14 53.08 -24.33 -11.00
C LEU A 14 52.05 -23.36 -10.39
N SER A 15 52.57 -22.22 -9.98
CA SER A 15 51.91 -21.06 -9.40
C SER A 15 51.00 -20.34 -10.38
N TYR A 16 49.77 -20.01 -9.96
CA TYR A 16 49.09 -18.76 -10.37
C TYR A 16 48.19 -18.29 -9.23
N LEU A 17 48.45 -17.05 -8.79
CA LEU A 17 47.62 -16.30 -7.86
C LEU A 17 46.26 -16.04 -8.53
N ALA A 18 45.20 -16.66 -8.03
CA ALA A 18 43.84 -16.28 -8.38
C ALA A 18 43.39 -15.16 -7.44
N SER A 19 43.14 -13.98 -8.01
CA SER A 19 42.51 -12.84 -7.33
C SER A 19 41.18 -13.26 -6.69
N PRO A 20 40.83 -12.81 -5.48
CA PRO A 20 39.48 -12.96 -4.99
C PRO A 20 38.58 -12.07 -5.85
N ILE A 21 37.61 -12.69 -6.53
CA ILE A 21 36.48 -11.99 -7.14
C ILE A 21 35.74 -11.34 -5.96
N LEU A 22 35.98 -10.05 -5.73
CA LEU A 22 35.09 -9.23 -4.95
C LEU A 22 33.72 -9.35 -5.62
N GLY A 23 32.77 -9.93 -4.90
CA GLY A 23 31.37 -9.90 -5.31
C GLY A 23 30.98 -8.45 -5.51
N LEU A 24 30.60 -8.10 -6.75
CA LEU A 24 29.71 -6.96 -6.96
C LEU A 24 28.41 -7.30 -6.24
N ALA A 25 28.32 -6.88 -4.98
CA ALA A 25 27.02 -6.52 -4.45
C ALA A 25 26.47 -5.48 -5.44
N LEU A 26 25.35 -5.80 -6.07
CA LEU A 26 24.57 -4.86 -6.86
C LEU A 26 24.24 -3.70 -5.90
N GLN A 27 25.07 -2.66 -5.92
CA GLN A 27 24.76 -1.40 -5.28
C GLN A 27 23.46 -0.97 -5.93
N ALA A 28 22.38 -0.93 -5.15
CA ALA A 28 21.14 -0.29 -5.57
C ALA A 28 21.54 1.03 -6.24
N ASP A 29 21.07 1.21 -7.46
CA ASP A 29 21.42 2.33 -8.33
C ASP A 29 21.20 3.66 -7.60
N ARG A 30 22.26 4.17 -6.96
CA ARG A 30 22.24 5.44 -6.22
C ARG A 30 21.91 6.62 -7.14
N SER A 31 22.06 6.45 -8.45
CA SER A 31 21.71 7.46 -9.46
C SER A 31 20.21 7.79 -9.47
N SER A 32 19.35 6.85 -9.09
CA SER A 32 17.89 7.05 -9.06
C SER A 32 17.40 7.78 -7.81
N LEU A 33 18.20 7.82 -6.73
CA LEU A 33 17.89 8.57 -5.52
C LEU A 33 18.51 9.97 -5.54
N ASP A 34 19.71 10.11 -6.13
CA ASP A 34 20.43 11.40 -6.20
C ASP A 34 19.76 12.45 -7.13
N TYR A 35 18.82 12.06 -8.01
CA TYR A 35 18.11 12.98 -8.91
C TYR A 35 16.85 13.62 -8.29
N ARG A 36 16.41 13.20 -7.10
CA ARG A 36 15.24 13.79 -6.42
C ARG A 36 15.62 15.13 -5.76
N GLN A 37 15.92 16.15 -6.56
CA GLN A 37 16.07 17.50 -6.01
C GLN A 37 14.71 17.95 -5.46
N ALA A 38 14.55 17.90 -4.14
CA ALA A 38 13.40 18.39 -3.38
C ALA A 38 12.04 17.77 -3.78
N PRO A 39 11.83 16.46 -3.54
CA PRO A 39 10.56 15.80 -3.84
C PRO A 39 9.44 16.40 -2.98
N TYR A 40 8.23 16.39 -3.54
CA TYR A 40 6.98 16.88 -2.96
C TYR A 40 6.90 18.40 -2.73
N GLU A 41 7.82 19.18 -3.32
CA GLU A 41 7.82 20.65 -3.21
C GLU A 41 7.06 21.35 -4.35
N THR A 42 6.70 20.63 -5.41
CA THR A 42 5.97 21.21 -6.56
C THR A 42 4.56 20.63 -6.66
N ARG A 43 3.54 21.46 -6.46
CA ARG A 43 2.14 21.10 -6.75
C ARG A 43 1.92 20.92 -8.25
N ILE A 44 1.45 19.74 -8.64
CA ILE A 44 1.10 19.40 -10.03
C ILE A 44 -0.41 19.25 -10.24
N LEU A 45 -1.18 19.16 -9.15
CA LEU A 45 -2.64 19.18 -9.19
C LEU A 45 -3.21 19.82 -7.93
N GLU A 46 -4.26 20.61 -8.11
CA GLU A 46 -5.15 21.13 -7.07
C GLU A 46 -6.51 21.38 -7.73
N THR A 47 -7.51 20.55 -7.42
CA THR A 47 -8.84 20.66 -8.04
C THR A 47 -9.94 20.20 -7.09
N GLY A 48 -11.08 20.90 -7.13
CA GLY A 48 -12.35 20.38 -6.61
C GLY A 48 -12.86 19.23 -7.48
N THR A 49 -13.76 18.44 -6.93
CA THR A 49 -14.30 17.23 -7.57
C THR A 49 -15.82 17.31 -7.65
N THR A 50 -16.45 16.34 -8.32
CA THR A 50 -17.92 16.24 -8.33
C THR A 50 -18.53 15.72 -7.01
N PHE A 51 -17.73 15.42 -5.98
CA PHE A 51 -18.24 15.01 -4.65
C PHE A 51 -18.41 16.21 -3.73
N GLY A 52 -19.57 16.34 -3.06
CA GLY A 52 -19.69 17.19 -1.89
C GLY A 52 -18.81 16.70 -0.74
N GLU A 53 -18.52 17.56 0.23
CA GLU A 53 -17.77 17.17 1.44
C GLU A 53 -18.51 16.06 2.20
N GLU A 54 -17.92 14.87 2.25
CA GLU A 54 -18.51 13.67 2.85
C GLU A 54 -17.46 12.89 3.67
N ASN A 55 -17.81 12.55 4.92
CA ASN A 55 -16.93 11.82 5.85
C ASN A 55 -17.45 10.41 6.20
N ASN A 56 -18.53 9.97 5.55
CA ASN A 56 -19.26 8.73 5.81
C ASN A 56 -18.77 7.49 5.06
N GLY A 57 -17.48 7.46 4.76
CA GLY A 57 -16.87 6.39 3.96
C GLY A 57 -15.35 6.49 3.93
N VAL A 58 -14.76 5.75 3.00
CA VAL A 58 -13.31 5.70 2.77
C VAL A 58 -13.00 6.30 1.39
N TRP A 59 -12.01 7.19 1.36
CA TRP A 59 -11.52 7.83 0.14
C TRP A 59 -10.21 7.18 -0.29
N GLN A 60 -10.04 7.01 -1.60
CA GLN A 60 -8.84 6.40 -2.19
C GLN A 60 -8.64 6.90 -3.62
N LEU A 61 -7.37 7.04 -4.03
CA LEU A 61 -7.00 7.13 -5.45
C LEU A 61 -6.59 5.74 -5.93
N ILE A 62 -7.20 5.27 -7.01
CA ILE A 62 -6.91 3.96 -7.61
C ILE A 62 -7.22 3.99 -9.10
N ASP A 63 -6.38 3.36 -9.92
CA ASP A 63 -6.66 3.21 -11.35
C ASP A 63 -7.89 2.31 -11.54
N ALA A 64 -9.03 2.91 -11.87
CA ALA A 64 -10.30 2.20 -12.01
C ALA A 64 -10.77 2.10 -13.47
N THR A 65 -10.00 2.67 -14.39
CA THR A 65 -10.24 2.64 -15.84
C THR A 65 -9.19 1.84 -16.60
N GLY A 66 -8.07 1.49 -15.95
CA GLY A 66 -6.95 0.76 -16.53
C GLY A 66 -6.06 1.62 -17.43
N ASP A 67 -6.08 2.95 -17.26
CA ASP A 67 -5.31 3.90 -18.07
C ASP A 67 -3.96 4.30 -17.45
N GLY A 68 -3.66 3.75 -16.26
CA GLY A 68 -2.46 4.00 -15.48
C GLY A 68 -2.49 5.31 -14.69
N VAL A 69 -3.61 6.05 -14.67
CA VAL A 69 -3.79 7.28 -13.87
C VAL A 69 -4.86 7.03 -12.81
N PRO A 70 -4.55 7.17 -11.51
CA PRO A 70 -5.52 6.91 -10.45
C PRO A 70 -6.77 7.81 -10.53
N ASP A 71 -7.95 7.18 -10.53
CA ASP A 71 -9.26 7.81 -10.41
C ASP A 71 -9.62 8.04 -8.93
N LEU A 72 -10.52 8.98 -8.66
CA LEU A 72 -11.00 9.25 -7.30
C LEU A 72 -12.14 8.31 -6.95
N ALA A 73 -11.90 7.43 -5.98
CA ALA A 73 -12.87 6.49 -5.47
C ALA A 73 -13.35 6.85 -4.08
N TYR A 74 -14.64 6.59 -3.84
CA TYR A 74 -15.29 6.73 -2.54
C TYR A 74 -16.10 5.49 -2.23
N ILE A 75 -15.75 4.82 -1.13
CA ILE A 75 -16.48 3.69 -0.56
C ILE A 75 -17.38 4.24 0.54
N LYS A 76 -18.65 4.48 0.23
CA LYS A 76 -19.63 5.01 1.17
C LYS A 76 -20.14 3.89 2.07
N THR A 77 -19.89 3.97 3.37
CA THR A 77 -20.14 2.87 4.33
C THR A 77 -21.29 3.15 5.29
N ARG A 78 -21.78 4.39 5.36
CA ARG A 78 -22.94 4.78 6.16
C ARG A 78 -23.72 5.90 5.47
N SER A 79 -25.01 6.02 5.80
CA SER A 79 -25.92 6.97 5.15
C SER A 79 -25.94 6.81 3.62
N THR A 80 -26.02 5.57 3.15
CA THR A 80 -26.07 5.22 1.72
C THR A 80 -27.49 5.26 1.20
N GLY A 81 -27.66 5.42 -0.11
CA GLY A 81 -28.96 5.37 -0.79
C GLY A 81 -29.47 3.93 -1.00
N THR A 82 -28.57 2.94 -1.04
CA THR A 82 -28.93 1.53 -1.29
C THR A 82 -29.15 0.68 -0.04
N ASN A 83 -28.91 1.21 1.17
CA ASN A 83 -28.83 0.44 2.43
C ASN A 83 -27.75 -0.68 2.40
N SER A 84 -26.81 -0.59 1.47
CA SER A 84 -25.60 -1.39 1.38
C SER A 84 -24.41 -0.47 1.24
N VAL A 85 -23.19 -0.97 1.38
CA VAL A 85 -21.98 -0.19 1.04
C VAL A 85 -22.04 0.16 -0.44
N GLU A 86 -21.73 1.39 -0.80
CA GLU A 86 -21.69 1.87 -2.19
C GLU A 86 -20.26 2.20 -2.61
N VAL A 87 -19.95 1.94 -3.88
CA VAL A 87 -18.70 2.39 -4.50
C VAL A 87 -19.04 3.45 -5.55
N HIS A 88 -18.34 4.57 -5.47
CA HIS A 88 -18.46 5.71 -6.38
C HIS A 88 -17.08 6.03 -6.96
N ILE A 89 -16.99 6.31 -8.26
CA ILE A 89 -15.73 6.65 -8.95
C ILE A 89 -15.92 7.88 -9.83
N ALA A 90 -15.00 8.84 -9.70
CA ALA A 90 -14.89 10.00 -10.58
C ALA A 90 -13.58 9.94 -11.39
N SER A 91 -13.68 10.25 -12.69
CA SER A 91 -12.56 10.04 -13.61
C SER A 91 -11.47 11.12 -13.51
N SER A 92 -10.22 10.69 -13.40
CA SER A 92 -9.03 11.55 -13.44
C SER A 92 -8.92 12.33 -14.76
N SER A 93 -9.30 11.73 -15.89
CA SER A 93 -9.32 12.37 -17.22
C SER A 93 -10.22 13.61 -17.31
N SER A 94 -11.18 13.73 -16.41
CA SER A 94 -12.10 14.86 -16.27
C SER A 94 -11.72 15.82 -15.14
N ASN A 95 -10.52 15.69 -14.56
CA ASN A 95 -10.15 16.32 -13.28
C ASN A 95 -11.17 16.02 -12.18
N PHE A 96 -11.65 14.77 -12.14
CA PHE A 96 -12.66 14.27 -11.20
C PHE A 96 -14.03 14.99 -11.26
N ALA A 97 -14.32 15.71 -12.34
CA ALA A 97 -15.60 16.39 -12.54
C ALA A 97 -16.72 15.45 -13.02
N THR A 98 -16.39 14.24 -13.52
CA THR A 98 -17.37 13.28 -14.05
C THR A 98 -17.40 12.00 -13.21
N ARG A 99 -18.57 11.66 -12.68
CA ARG A 99 -18.88 10.32 -12.13
C ARG A 99 -18.91 9.29 -13.26
N ILE A 100 -18.07 8.26 -13.17
CA ILE A 100 -18.03 7.17 -14.14
C ILE A 100 -18.58 5.85 -13.60
N PHE A 101 -18.73 5.73 -12.27
CA PHE A 101 -19.35 4.58 -11.65
C PHE A 101 -20.02 4.97 -10.33
N GLU A 102 -21.17 4.34 -10.07
CA GLU A 102 -21.87 4.37 -8.78
C GLU A 102 -22.72 3.09 -8.68
N ALA A 103 -22.58 2.34 -7.59
CA ALA A 103 -23.44 1.20 -7.29
C ALA A 103 -23.38 0.80 -5.82
N GLY A 104 -24.52 0.33 -5.29
CA GLY A 104 -24.55 -0.47 -4.08
C GLY A 104 -23.93 -1.85 -4.29
N THR A 105 -23.35 -2.41 -3.25
CA THR A 105 -22.60 -3.67 -3.28
C THR A 105 -23.39 -4.77 -2.57
N THR A 106 -22.87 -6.00 -2.62
CA THR A 106 -23.38 -7.12 -1.81
C THR A 106 -22.98 -7.06 -0.31
N PHE A 107 -22.36 -5.98 0.15
CA PHE A 107 -22.03 -5.79 1.57
C PHE A 107 -23.09 -4.98 2.30
N GLY A 108 -23.48 -5.45 3.49
CA GLY A 108 -24.24 -4.62 4.42
C GLY A 108 -23.39 -3.46 4.94
N LEU A 109 -24.03 -2.54 5.67
CA LEU A 109 -23.33 -1.44 6.33
C LEU A 109 -22.52 -1.98 7.52
N GLU A 110 -21.26 -2.31 7.30
CA GLU A 110 -20.34 -2.85 8.31
C GLU A 110 -19.23 -1.85 8.69
N ASN A 111 -18.89 -1.79 9.97
CA ASN A 111 -17.93 -0.84 10.54
C ASN A 111 -16.84 -1.48 11.44
N ASP A 112 -16.75 -2.81 11.43
CA ASP A 112 -15.84 -3.62 12.26
C ASP A 112 -14.57 -4.06 11.52
N GLY A 113 -14.20 -3.33 10.46
CA GLY A 113 -13.08 -3.65 9.60
C GLY A 113 -12.58 -2.48 8.75
N THR A 114 -11.68 -2.80 7.82
CA THR A 114 -11.08 -1.87 6.86
C THR A 114 -11.65 -2.10 5.47
N TRP A 115 -12.10 -1.01 4.83
CA TRP A 115 -12.55 -0.98 3.45
C TRP A 115 -11.46 -0.45 2.54
N LEU A 116 -11.29 -1.08 1.38
CA LEU A 116 -10.37 -0.62 0.34
C LEU A 116 -10.78 -1.18 -1.02
N LEU A 117 -10.47 -0.43 -2.07
CA LEU A 117 -10.46 -0.95 -3.43
C LEU A 117 -9.06 -1.47 -3.74
N VAL A 118 -9.01 -2.57 -4.51
CA VAL A 118 -7.76 -3.22 -4.92
C VAL A 118 -7.78 -3.52 -6.41
N PRO A 119 -6.61 -3.62 -7.07
CA PRO A 119 -6.55 -4.03 -8.47
C PRO A 119 -7.36 -5.32 -8.69
N SER A 120 -8.23 -5.30 -9.71
CA SER A 120 -9.07 -6.45 -10.00
C SER A 120 -8.29 -7.53 -10.75
N LYS A 121 -8.64 -8.78 -10.50
CA LYS A 121 -8.05 -9.94 -11.21
C LYS A 121 -8.59 -10.12 -12.63
N SER A 122 -9.73 -9.50 -12.97
CA SER A 122 -10.47 -9.84 -14.20
C SER A 122 -11.18 -8.69 -14.89
N SER A 123 -11.08 -7.45 -14.37
CA SER A 123 -11.68 -6.26 -15.01
C SER A 123 -10.87 -5.00 -14.79
N ALA A 124 -11.20 -3.92 -15.52
CA ALA A 124 -10.68 -2.57 -15.24
C ALA A 124 -11.24 -2.01 -13.92
N LEU A 125 -12.52 -2.26 -13.63
CA LEU A 125 -13.11 -1.85 -12.35
C LEU A 125 -12.43 -2.62 -11.21
N PRO A 126 -11.91 -1.95 -10.17
CA PRO A 126 -11.19 -2.58 -9.07
C PRO A 126 -12.14 -3.45 -8.24
N ASP A 127 -11.61 -4.47 -7.57
CA ASP A 127 -12.38 -5.29 -6.63
C ASP A 127 -12.54 -4.54 -5.30
N LEU A 128 -13.66 -4.79 -4.60
CA LEU A 128 -13.92 -4.22 -3.28
C LEU A 128 -13.55 -5.23 -2.20
N ALA A 129 -12.58 -4.87 -1.37
CA ALA A 129 -12.15 -5.67 -0.24
C ALA A 129 -12.67 -5.11 1.09
N PHE A 130 -13.08 -6.02 1.96
CA PHE A 130 -13.37 -5.76 3.36
C PHE A 130 -12.51 -6.70 4.22
N ILE A 131 -11.60 -6.11 4.99
CA ILE A 131 -10.80 -6.84 5.97
C ILE A 131 -11.51 -6.67 7.31
N LYS A 132 -12.26 -7.67 7.73
CA LYS A 132 -13.04 -7.66 8.97
C LYS A 132 -12.11 -7.97 10.15
N THR A 133 -11.98 -7.02 11.07
CA THR A 133 -10.91 -7.02 12.08
C THR A 133 -11.39 -7.26 13.51
N SER A 134 -12.70 -7.13 13.74
CA SER A 134 -13.34 -7.38 15.02
C SER A 134 -14.74 -7.95 14.81
N ASN A 135 -15.36 -8.46 15.88
CA ASN A 135 -16.69 -9.07 15.86
C ASN A 135 -16.84 -10.20 14.82
N THR A 136 -15.74 -10.90 14.52
CA THR A 136 -15.75 -12.05 13.63
C THR A 136 -16.22 -13.30 14.37
N PRO A 137 -17.07 -14.16 13.78
CA PRO A 137 -17.47 -15.42 14.41
C PRO A 137 -16.29 -16.36 14.68
N SER A 138 -15.22 -16.27 13.89
CA SER A 138 -14.01 -17.08 14.03
C SER A 138 -13.06 -16.59 15.14
N GLY A 139 -13.24 -15.36 15.65
CA GLY A 139 -12.27 -14.69 16.53
C GLY A 139 -10.97 -14.27 15.82
N LYS A 140 -10.93 -14.40 14.49
CA LYS A 140 -9.78 -14.13 13.63
C LYS A 140 -10.14 -13.14 12.54
N VAL A 141 -9.16 -12.42 12.01
CA VAL A 141 -9.38 -11.49 10.90
C VAL A 141 -9.89 -12.27 9.69
N GLU A 142 -10.89 -11.75 9.01
CA GLU A 142 -11.51 -12.34 7.83
C GLU A 142 -11.34 -11.39 6.64
N VAL A 143 -10.99 -11.92 5.46
CA VAL A 143 -10.88 -11.15 4.22
C VAL A 143 -12.03 -11.52 3.30
N HIS A 144 -12.82 -10.52 2.91
CA HIS A 144 -13.91 -10.66 1.97
C HIS A 144 -13.65 -9.79 0.73
N ILE A 145 -13.84 -10.33 -0.47
CA ILE A 145 -13.65 -9.61 -1.73
C ILE A 145 -14.90 -9.75 -2.59
N ALA A 146 -15.45 -8.62 -3.07
CA ALA A 146 -16.47 -8.58 -4.11
C ALA A 146 -15.85 -8.13 -5.44
N SER A 147 -16.18 -8.84 -6.52
CA SER A 147 -15.58 -8.59 -7.83
C SER A 147 -16.06 -7.29 -8.47
N GLY A 148 -15.13 -6.48 -8.98
CA GLY A 148 -15.42 -5.33 -9.84
C GLY A 148 -16.09 -5.75 -11.15
N ALA A 149 -15.71 -6.89 -11.72
CA ALA A 149 -16.28 -7.42 -12.96
C ALA A 149 -17.79 -7.71 -12.84
N SER A 150 -18.26 -8.10 -11.64
CA SER A 150 -19.68 -8.29 -11.34
C SER A 150 -20.36 -7.04 -10.79
N ARG A 151 -19.69 -5.87 -10.84
CA ARG A 151 -20.14 -4.61 -10.23
C ARG A 151 -20.46 -4.79 -8.74
N TYR A 152 -19.58 -5.51 -8.05
CA TYR A 152 -19.65 -5.80 -6.63
C TYR A 152 -20.86 -6.63 -6.18
N GLN A 153 -21.46 -7.42 -7.08
CA GLN A 153 -22.62 -8.28 -6.76
C GLN A 153 -22.26 -9.74 -6.48
N THR A 154 -20.98 -10.11 -6.61
CA THR A 154 -20.50 -11.47 -6.34
C THR A 154 -19.30 -11.42 -5.43
N ARG A 155 -19.39 -12.10 -4.27
CA ARG A 155 -18.23 -12.38 -3.42
C ARG A 155 -17.37 -13.46 -4.06
N THR A 156 -16.10 -13.15 -4.33
CA THR A 156 -15.13 -14.07 -4.92
C THR A 156 -14.19 -14.67 -3.88
N GLN A 157 -14.11 -14.08 -2.69
CA GLN A 157 -13.30 -14.58 -1.59
C GLN A 157 -13.95 -14.22 -0.26
N GLU A 158 -14.01 -15.17 0.66
CA GLU A 158 -14.45 -15.01 2.05
C GLU A 158 -13.68 -16.02 2.90
N VAL A 159 -12.61 -15.58 3.54
CA VAL A 159 -11.64 -16.49 4.18
C VAL A 159 -11.21 -16.00 5.56
N VAL A 160 -11.03 -16.94 6.48
CA VAL A 160 -10.42 -16.71 7.79
C VAL A 160 -8.90 -16.71 7.64
N THR A 161 -8.23 -15.77 8.29
CA THR A 161 -6.77 -15.59 8.18
C THR A 161 -6.03 -16.17 9.39
N VAL A 162 -4.70 -16.15 9.35
CA VAL A 162 -3.86 -16.55 10.50
C VAL A 162 -4.02 -15.62 11.71
N PHE A 163 -4.38 -14.35 11.50
CA PHE A 163 -4.36 -13.31 12.51
C PHE A 163 -5.58 -13.34 13.44
N SER A 164 -5.36 -13.13 14.73
CA SER A 164 -6.43 -12.82 15.68
C SER A 164 -7.02 -11.43 15.40
N ASN A 165 -8.27 -11.20 15.80
CA ASN A 165 -8.87 -9.87 15.74
C ASN A 165 -8.00 -8.81 16.45
N GLU A 166 -7.62 -7.76 15.72
CA GLU A 166 -6.79 -6.67 16.24
C GLU A 166 -7.01 -5.37 15.45
N ASN A 167 -7.02 -4.23 16.17
CA ASN A 167 -7.25 -2.88 15.65
C ASN A 167 -6.15 -1.87 16.02
N ASN A 168 -4.94 -2.36 16.32
CA ASN A 168 -3.81 -1.57 16.80
C ASN A 168 -2.88 -1.10 15.66
N GLY A 169 -3.38 -1.06 14.43
CA GLY A 169 -2.61 -0.70 13.24
C GLY A 169 -3.47 -0.63 12.00
N ILE A 170 -2.83 -0.70 10.83
CA ILE A 170 -3.45 -0.53 9.52
C ILE A 170 -3.43 -1.85 8.76
N TRP A 171 -4.59 -2.24 8.23
CA TRP A 171 -4.77 -3.42 7.39
C TRP A 171 -4.80 -3.01 5.92
N LYS A 172 -4.09 -3.76 5.06
CA LYS A 172 -4.02 -3.53 3.62
C LYS A 172 -3.95 -4.88 2.87
N LEU A 173 -4.25 -4.82 1.58
CA LEU A 173 -3.91 -5.87 0.63
C LEU A 173 -2.86 -5.33 -0.33
N TYR A 174 -1.77 -6.08 -0.56
CA TYR A 174 -0.65 -5.68 -1.40
C TYR A 174 0.06 -6.92 -1.94
N ASP A 175 0.50 -6.91 -3.20
CA ASP A 175 1.33 -7.99 -3.76
C ASP A 175 2.76 -7.85 -3.22
N TYR A 176 3.03 -8.45 -2.06
CA TYR A 176 4.26 -8.21 -1.30
C TYR A 176 5.45 -8.98 -1.89
N ASN A 177 5.20 -10.19 -2.40
CA ASN A 177 6.22 -11.07 -2.96
C ASN A 177 6.33 -11.03 -4.50
N GLY A 178 5.46 -10.28 -5.17
CA GLY A 178 5.47 -10.09 -6.63
C GLY A 178 4.93 -11.31 -7.40
N ASP A 179 4.08 -12.13 -6.77
CA ASP A 179 3.49 -13.32 -7.41
C ASP A 179 2.18 -13.03 -8.16
N GLY A 180 1.73 -11.76 -8.16
CA GLY A 180 0.48 -11.32 -8.77
C GLY A 180 -0.76 -11.60 -7.93
N ILE A 181 -0.60 -12.08 -6.69
CA ILE A 181 -1.67 -12.33 -5.74
C ILE A 181 -1.51 -11.38 -4.56
N LEU A 182 -2.61 -10.72 -4.19
CA LEU A 182 -2.59 -9.80 -3.05
C LEU A 182 -2.43 -10.56 -1.73
N ASP A 183 -1.37 -10.23 -1.00
CA ASP A 183 -1.09 -10.66 0.36
C ASP A 183 -1.78 -9.76 1.39
N LEU A 184 -2.06 -10.32 2.57
CA LEU A 184 -2.64 -9.56 3.68
C LEU A 184 -1.52 -8.92 4.49
N VAL A 185 -1.49 -7.59 4.50
CA VAL A 185 -0.50 -6.79 5.20
C VAL A 185 -1.12 -6.15 6.43
N TYR A 186 -0.44 -6.29 7.56
CA TYR A 186 -0.76 -5.59 8.80
C TYR A 186 0.43 -4.77 9.26
N ILE A 187 0.26 -3.45 9.26
CA ILE A 187 1.22 -2.49 9.77
C ILE A 187 0.79 -2.11 11.18
N LYS A 188 1.35 -2.78 12.17
CA LYS A 188 0.99 -2.64 13.58
C LYS A 188 1.75 -1.48 14.21
N THR A 189 1.03 -0.47 14.69
CA THR A 189 1.62 0.79 15.18
C THR A 189 1.57 0.95 16.70
N ARG A 190 0.78 0.12 17.38
CA ARG A 190 0.60 0.12 18.84
C ARG A 190 0.62 -1.29 19.39
N ASN A 191 0.95 -1.42 20.68
CA ASN A 191 0.97 -2.72 21.39
C ASN A 191 1.82 -3.79 20.66
N THR A 192 2.92 -3.37 20.05
CA THR A 192 3.86 -4.16 19.26
C THR A 192 4.80 -4.96 20.17
N GLY A 193 5.29 -6.10 19.73
CA GLY A 193 6.26 -6.91 20.48
C GLY A 193 7.69 -6.32 20.52
N THR A 194 8.02 -5.47 19.55
CA THR A 194 9.36 -4.90 19.34
C THR A 194 9.53 -3.47 19.88
N ASN A 195 8.47 -2.84 20.38
CA ASN A 195 8.41 -1.41 20.72
C ASN A 195 8.70 -0.46 19.53
N THR A 196 8.56 -0.98 18.32
CA THR A 196 8.67 -0.28 17.03
C THR A 196 7.44 -0.62 16.21
N VAL A 197 7.12 0.16 15.17
CA VAL A 197 6.10 -0.26 14.20
C VAL A 197 6.51 -1.62 13.62
N GLU A 198 5.57 -2.56 13.53
CA GLU A 198 5.81 -3.91 12.99
C GLU A 198 5.08 -4.08 11.66
N VAL A 199 5.71 -4.79 10.72
CA VAL A 199 5.07 -5.23 9.48
C VAL A 199 4.91 -6.75 9.54
N HIS A 200 3.67 -7.20 9.37
CA HIS A 200 3.31 -8.60 9.22
C HIS A 200 2.68 -8.80 7.85
N VAL A 201 3.05 -9.89 7.17
CA VAL A 201 2.52 -10.24 5.86
C VAL A 201 2.10 -11.71 5.87
N ALA A 202 0.86 -11.99 5.49
CA ALA A 202 0.38 -13.35 5.25
C ALA A 202 0.10 -13.57 3.77
N SER A 203 0.60 -14.68 3.21
CA SER A 203 0.51 -14.96 1.78
C SER A 203 -0.92 -15.11 1.32
N GLY A 204 -1.34 -14.42 0.26
CA GLY A 204 -2.62 -14.61 -0.39
C GLY A 204 -2.70 -15.86 -1.28
N ALA A 205 -1.56 -16.51 -1.52
CA ALA A 205 -1.46 -17.67 -2.40
C ALA A 205 -1.86 -18.99 -1.70
N GLY A 206 -2.10 -20.02 -2.53
CA GLY A 206 -2.35 -21.39 -2.09
C GLY A 206 -3.83 -21.72 -1.83
N ALA A 207 -4.07 -22.97 -1.43
CA ALA A 207 -5.42 -23.50 -1.17
C ALA A 207 -6.05 -22.95 0.13
N SER A 208 -5.26 -22.31 0.98
CA SER A 208 -5.71 -21.65 2.21
C SER A 208 -5.07 -20.27 2.31
N PRO A 209 -5.57 -19.29 1.54
CA PRO A 209 -5.06 -17.92 1.52
C PRO A 209 -4.98 -17.31 2.93
N TYR A 210 -3.96 -16.49 3.15
CA TYR A 210 -3.68 -15.74 4.38
C TYR A 210 -3.43 -16.57 5.63
N ASN A 211 -3.19 -17.88 5.48
CA ASN A 211 -2.90 -18.77 6.62
C ASN A 211 -1.41 -19.02 6.86
N GLN A 212 -0.53 -18.51 5.99
CA GLN A 212 0.93 -18.62 6.11
C GLN A 212 1.56 -17.22 6.17
N LEU A 213 2.37 -16.95 7.20
CA LEU A 213 3.15 -15.71 7.28
C LEU A 213 4.35 -15.77 6.32
N LEU A 214 4.51 -14.71 5.53
CA LEU A 214 5.70 -14.42 4.72
C LEU A 214 6.71 -13.59 5.51
N LEU A 215 6.23 -12.69 6.35
CA LEU A 215 7.06 -11.77 7.12
C LEU A 215 6.41 -11.44 8.47
N GLN A 216 7.25 -11.27 9.49
CA GLN A 216 6.92 -10.59 10.73
C GLN A 216 8.20 -9.94 11.27
N THR A 217 8.26 -8.60 11.29
CA THR A 217 9.44 -7.86 11.75
C THR A 217 9.08 -6.52 12.35
N GLY A 218 9.85 -6.08 13.35
CA GLY A 218 9.91 -4.67 13.73
C GLY A 218 10.61 -3.84 12.66
N THR A 219 10.46 -2.53 12.70
CA THR A 219 10.99 -1.60 11.70
C THR A 219 11.85 -0.55 12.40
N THR A 220 12.56 0.29 11.63
CA THR A 220 13.29 1.41 12.21
C THR A 220 12.38 2.57 12.69
N PHE A 221 11.06 2.47 12.57
CA PHE A 221 10.11 3.48 13.11
C PHE A 221 9.79 3.19 14.57
N GLY A 222 9.93 4.20 15.44
CA GLY A 222 9.29 4.19 16.76
C GLY A 222 7.77 4.09 16.63
N LEU A 223 7.06 3.89 17.74
CA LEU A 223 5.59 3.85 17.73
C LEU A 223 5.03 5.22 17.31
N GLU A 224 4.26 5.21 16.22
CA GLU A 224 3.82 6.42 15.52
C GLU A 224 2.36 6.24 15.09
N ASN A 225 1.50 7.21 15.42
CA ASN A 225 0.04 7.13 15.20
C ASN A 225 -0.56 8.38 14.52
N SER A 226 0.28 9.32 14.09
CA SER A 226 -0.13 10.59 13.48
C SER A 226 0.18 10.59 12.00
N GLY A 227 -0.53 9.75 11.25
CA GLY A 227 -0.39 9.71 9.80
C GLY A 227 -0.87 8.42 9.14
N PHE A 228 -0.37 8.19 7.93
CA PHE A 228 -0.83 7.16 7.02
C PHE A 228 0.29 6.17 6.71
N TRP A 229 -0.03 4.88 6.82
CA TRP A 229 0.90 3.79 6.58
C TRP A 229 0.48 2.98 5.36
N SER A 230 1.46 2.67 4.51
CA SER A 230 1.26 1.81 3.33
C SER A 230 2.56 1.13 2.91
N LEU A 231 2.44 0.10 2.08
CA LEU A 231 3.56 -0.39 1.29
C LEU A 231 3.47 0.22 -0.11
N ALA A 232 4.62 0.53 -0.71
CA ALA A 232 4.67 1.09 -2.05
C ALA A 232 5.98 0.74 -2.80
N PRO A 233 5.97 0.76 -4.14
CA PRO A 233 7.16 0.51 -4.97
C PRO A 233 8.07 1.75 -5.05
N TYR A 234 8.61 2.19 -3.91
CA TYR A 234 9.34 3.47 -3.82
C TYR A 234 10.77 3.40 -4.38
N SER A 235 11.52 2.35 -4.02
CA SER A 235 12.91 2.15 -4.45
C SER A 235 13.05 1.39 -5.77
N SER A 236 12.01 0.65 -6.17
CA SER A 236 11.93 -0.03 -7.47
C SER A 236 10.48 -0.45 -7.76
N PRO A 237 10.13 -0.74 -9.03
CA PRO A 237 8.77 -1.14 -9.41
C PRO A 237 8.20 -2.37 -8.68
N THR A 238 9.06 -3.20 -8.10
CA THR A 238 8.67 -4.41 -7.36
C THR A 238 8.95 -4.29 -5.85
N ALA A 239 9.34 -3.12 -5.37
CA ALA A 239 9.59 -2.93 -3.94
C ALA A 239 8.27 -2.90 -3.16
N ALA A 240 8.31 -3.36 -1.92
CA ALA A 240 7.23 -3.24 -0.96
C ALA A 240 7.71 -2.38 0.23
N ASP A 241 8.32 -1.24 -0.08
CA ASP A 241 8.92 -0.34 0.91
C ASP A 241 7.84 0.23 1.83
N LEU A 242 8.16 0.37 3.12
CA LEU A 242 7.23 0.87 4.11
C LEU A 242 7.23 2.39 4.07
N VAL A 243 6.09 2.97 3.67
CA VAL A 243 5.88 4.40 3.62
C VAL A 243 5.06 4.85 4.82
N TYR A 244 5.54 5.90 5.49
CA TYR A 244 4.82 6.67 6.50
C TYR A 244 4.67 8.10 5.99
N ILE A 245 3.42 8.56 5.85
CA ILE A 245 3.10 9.96 5.61
C ILE A 245 2.63 10.54 6.93
N LYS A 246 3.48 11.35 7.57
CA LYS A 246 3.22 11.98 8.85
C LYS A 246 2.54 13.33 8.61
N ASP A 247 1.31 13.46 9.05
CA ASP A 247 0.42 14.60 8.73
C ASP A 247 0.22 15.57 9.90
N ALA A 248 0.73 15.22 11.09
CA ALA A 248 0.69 16.05 12.28
C ALA A 248 1.91 15.82 13.18
N ASN A 249 2.29 16.85 13.94
CA ASN A 249 3.46 16.82 14.85
C ASN A 249 4.78 16.49 14.11
N THR A 250 4.94 17.09 12.93
CA THR A 250 6.08 16.92 12.03
C THR A 250 7.29 17.72 12.51
N GLY A 251 8.49 17.34 12.09
CA GLY A 251 9.71 18.09 12.40
C GLY A 251 9.87 19.36 11.56
N THR A 252 9.30 19.38 10.36
CA THR A 252 9.37 20.46 9.36
C THR A 252 8.25 21.49 9.47
N GLY A 253 7.16 21.17 10.18
CA GLY A 253 5.92 21.97 10.19
C GLY A 253 5.08 21.79 8.91
N THR A 254 5.44 20.82 8.09
CA THR A 254 4.78 20.41 6.84
C THR A 254 4.60 18.90 6.85
N VAL A 255 3.68 18.37 6.05
CA VAL A 255 3.50 16.91 5.91
C VAL A 255 4.82 16.27 5.48
N GLU A 256 5.26 15.25 6.21
CA GLU A 256 6.52 14.54 5.99
C GLU A 256 6.28 13.16 5.40
N VAL A 257 7.11 12.77 4.44
CA VAL A 257 7.16 11.40 3.92
C VAL A 257 8.43 10.74 4.43
N HIS A 258 8.29 9.55 5.00
CA HIS A 258 9.39 8.70 5.43
C HIS A 258 9.25 7.33 4.78
N VAL A 259 10.37 6.78 4.29
CA VAL A 259 10.39 5.48 3.60
C VAL A 259 11.46 4.59 4.20
N ALA A 260 11.05 3.38 4.62
CA ALA A 260 11.96 2.32 5.05
C ALA A 260 12.07 1.24 3.96
N SER A 261 13.29 0.84 3.63
CA SER A 261 13.54 -0.11 2.55
C SER A 261 13.13 -1.54 2.92
N ALA A 262 12.31 -2.17 2.08
CA ALA A 262 11.90 -3.57 2.23
C ALA A 262 13.08 -4.54 2.13
N SER A 263 14.04 -4.29 1.23
CA SER A 263 15.22 -5.16 1.06
C SER A 263 16.17 -5.14 2.26
N SER A 264 16.07 -4.10 3.10
CA SER A 264 16.75 -4.04 4.41
C SER A 264 15.99 -4.72 5.55
N GLY A 265 14.82 -5.31 5.28
CA GLY A 265 13.89 -5.76 6.32
C GLY A 265 13.30 -4.58 7.12
N TYR A 266 13.10 -3.44 6.46
CA TYR A 266 12.62 -2.17 7.04
C TYR A 266 13.53 -1.54 8.11
N GLN A 267 14.82 -1.84 8.09
CA GLN A 267 15.81 -1.33 9.05
C GLN A 267 16.57 -0.10 8.56
N THR A 268 16.47 0.25 7.28
CA THR A 268 17.14 1.43 6.69
C THR A 268 16.11 2.42 6.16
N ARG A 269 16.19 3.67 6.62
CA ARG A 269 15.51 4.81 6.01
C ARG A 269 16.19 5.16 4.68
N ILE A 270 15.39 5.21 3.62
CA ILE A 270 15.87 5.56 2.27
C ILE A 270 15.34 6.91 1.79
N PHE A 271 14.36 7.47 2.49
CA PHE A 271 13.88 8.82 2.28
C PHE A 271 13.23 9.35 3.56
N GLU A 272 13.49 10.62 3.89
CA GLU A 272 12.82 11.39 4.95
C GLU A 272 12.83 12.86 4.54
N GLY A 273 11.66 13.48 4.41
CA GLY A 273 11.57 14.87 3.97
C GLY A 273 10.17 15.47 4.12
N GLY A 274 10.10 16.79 4.26
CA GLY A 274 8.86 17.55 4.23
C GLY A 274 8.27 17.63 2.82
N SER A 275 7.20 18.40 2.71
CA SER A 275 6.53 18.67 1.44
C SER A 275 6.00 20.09 1.41
N THR A 276 5.46 20.52 0.28
CA THR A 276 4.80 21.83 0.20
C THR A 276 3.41 21.85 0.87
N PHE A 277 2.95 20.76 1.49
CA PHE A 277 1.68 20.71 2.26
C PHE A 277 1.90 21.09 3.73
N GLY A 278 1.11 22.04 4.24
CA GLY A 278 0.99 22.24 5.69
C GLY A 278 0.34 21.04 6.37
N GLU A 279 0.54 20.89 7.69
CA GLU A 279 -0.14 19.86 8.48
C GLU A 279 -1.67 20.01 8.40
N GLU A 280 -2.37 18.96 7.98
CA GLU A 280 -3.82 18.96 7.75
C GLU A 280 -4.43 17.59 8.08
N ALA A 281 -5.47 17.57 8.92
CA ALA A 281 -6.13 16.35 9.44
C ALA A 281 -7.54 16.09 8.86
N ASN A 282 -7.90 16.79 7.80
CA ASN A 282 -9.24 16.82 7.18
C ASN A 282 -9.30 16.07 5.83
N GLY A 283 -8.47 15.04 5.68
CA GLY A 283 -8.35 14.29 4.45
C GLY A 283 -7.60 12.98 4.61
N VAL A 284 -7.25 12.36 3.49
CA VAL A 284 -6.46 11.14 3.45
C VAL A 284 -5.26 11.30 2.53
N TRP A 285 -4.14 10.71 2.95
CA TRP A 285 -2.87 10.76 2.23
C TRP A 285 -2.52 9.43 1.59
N SER A 286 -1.88 9.49 0.43
CA SER A 286 -1.34 8.31 -0.25
C SER A 286 -0.19 8.66 -1.18
N MET A 287 0.64 7.67 -1.49
CA MET A 287 1.65 7.76 -2.56
C MET A 287 1.08 7.15 -3.83
N ILE A 288 1.15 7.86 -4.95
CA ILE A 288 0.67 7.38 -6.26
C ILE A 288 1.59 7.85 -7.39
N ASN A 289 1.64 7.14 -8.50
CA ASN A 289 2.32 7.62 -9.71
C ASN A 289 1.29 8.38 -10.58
N TYR A 290 1.05 9.65 -10.28
CA TYR A 290 -0.03 10.42 -10.91
C TYR A 290 0.33 10.87 -12.33
N ASN A 291 1.54 11.36 -12.52
CA ASN A 291 2.02 11.88 -13.81
C ASN A 291 2.62 10.79 -14.74
N ARG A 292 2.72 9.54 -14.25
CA ARG A 292 3.25 8.36 -14.97
C ARG A 292 4.74 8.44 -15.31
N ASP A 293 5.54 9.15 -14.51
CA ASP A 293 6.99 9.20 -14.67
C ASP A 293 7.74 8.07 -13.92
N ALA A 294 6.99 7.17 -13.28
CA ALA A 294 7.48 6.05 -12.47
C ALA A 294 8.11 6.46 -11.13
N VAL A 295 7.92 7.72 -10.73
CA VAL A 295 8.17 8.23 -9.39
C VAL A 295 6.82 8.34 -8.67
N LEU A 296 6.83 8.08 -7.36
CA LEU A 296 5.62 8.21 -6.55
C LEU A 296 5.48 9.66 -6.09
N ASP A 297 4.37 10.27 -6.46
CA ASP A 297 3.88 11.57 -6.03
C ASP A 297 3.13 11.47 -4.69
N LEU A 298 3.16 12.56 -3.93
CA LEU A 298 2.38 12.70 -2.69
C LEU A 298 0.99 13.26 -3.03
N ALA A 299 -0.05 12.45 -2.80
CA ALA A 299 -1.43 12.83 -3.05
C ALA A 299 -2.24 13.00 -1.76
N TYR A 300 -3.12 13.99 -1.79
CA TYR A 300 -4.03 14.33 -0.71
C TYR A 300 -5.46 14.46 -1.21
N ILE A 301 -6.37 13.73 -0.59
CA ILE A 301 -7.80 13.90 -0.81
C ILE A 301 -8.35 14.67 0.39
N LYS A 302 -8.64 15.96 0.20
CA LYS A 302 -9.20 16.84 1.23
C LYS A 302 -10.71 16.71 1.24
N VAL A 303 -11.28 16.23 2.34
CA VAL A 303 -12.69 15.80 2.37
C VAL A 303 -13.61 16.74 3.15
N GLN A 304 -13.03 17.66 3.92
CA GLN A 304 -13.73 18.64 4.74
C GLN A 304 -12.97 19.97 4.77
N SER A 305 -13.66 21.09 5.01
CA SER A 305 -13.03 22.43 5.08
C SER A 305 -12.22 22.75 3.82
N THR A 306 -12.80 22.42 2.67
CA THR A 306 -12.20 22.60 1.34
C THR A 306 -12.39 24.04 0.86
N GLY A 307 -11.52 24.50 -0.02
CA GLY A 307 -11.63 25.83 -0.64
C GLY A 307 -12.74 25.90 -1.68
N THR A 308 -13.07 24.77 -2.31
CA THR A 308 -14.07 24.66 -3.38
C THR A 308 -15.48 24.35 -2.89
N GLY A 309 -15.65 23.94 -1.63
CA GLY A 309 -16.92 23.43 -1.09
C GLY A 309 -17.27 22.02 -1.59
N THR A 310 -16.31 21.35 -2.22
CA THR A 310 -16.36 19.98 -2.72
C THR A 310 -15.10 19.26 -2.28
N VAL A 311 -15.09 17.93 -2.21
CA VAL A 311 -13.85 17.18 -1.99
C VAL A 311 -12.81 17.61 -3.02
N GLU A 312 -11.58 17.85 -2.57
CA GLU A 312 -10.47 18.26 -3.43
C GLU A 312 -9.43 17.16 -3.52
N VAL A 313 -8.79 17.08 -4.69
CA VAL A 313 -7.60 16.26 -4.88
C VAL A 313 -6.42 17.18 -5.17
N HIS A 314 -5.35 16.96 -4.41
CA HIS A 314 -4.10 17.68 -4.54
C HIS A 314 -2.97 16.68 -4.77
N VAL A 315 -1.98 17.03 -5.58
CA VAL A 315 -0.81 16.19 -5.87
C VAL A 315 0.45 17.05 -5.90
N ALA A 316 1.49 16.61 -5.21
CA ALA A 316 2.85 17.17 -5.30
C ALA A 316 3.81 16.14 -5.92
N ALA A 317 4.56 16.58 -6.93
CA ALA A 317 5.49 15.74 -7.68
C ALA A 317 6.58 15.11 -6.80
N GLY A 318 6.88 13.83 -7.00
CA GLY A 318 7.88 13.08 -6.20
C GLY A 318 9.34 13.18 -6.60
#